data_AF-A0A537KDD3-F1
#
_entry.id   AF-A0A537KDD3-F1
#
_cell.length_a   1.000
_cell.length_b   1.000
_cell.length_c   1.000
_cell.angle_alpha   90.00
_cell.angle_beta   90.00
_cell.angle_gamma   90.00
#
_symmetry.space_group_name_H-M   'P 1'
#
loop_
_entity.id
_entity.type
_entity.pdbx_description
1 polymer ?
#
loop_
_entity_poly.entity_id
_entity_poly.type
_entity_poly.pdbx_seq_one_letter_code
_entity_poly.pdbx_strand_id
1 'polypeptide(L)'
;MREKKQICFLFLFISPFFIFGQKPRKNFESESLSQQSISDLNREFGKKKRYPQRYEMQVLLALSYYPELKNTSISFRIRERHTPLDTRSTWLGLLEPRKKRQYVITISDSSEPMLTPILFKNLPFSAQVGVIGHELGHVN
;
A
#
# COMPACT_ATOMS: atom_id res chain seq x y z
N MET A 1 -56.51 -20.43 -31.39
CA MET A 1 -55.23 -20.98 -30.90
C MET A 1 -54.06 -20.22 -31.54
N ARG A 2 -53.52 -19.19 -30.86
CA ARG A 2 -52.13 -18.72 -31.02
C ARG A 2 -51.80 -17.71 -29.92
N GLU A 3 -51.19 -18.23 -28.86
CA GLU A 3 -50.65 -17.48 -27.71
C GLU A 3 -49.55 -16.51 -28.18
N LYS A 4 -49.71 -15.21 -27.91
CA LYS A 4 -48.63 -14.22 -28.08
C LYS A 4 -47.83 -14.17 -26.77
N LYS A 5 -46.68 -14.84 -26.74
CA LYS A 5 -45.73 -14.75 -25.61
C LYS A 5 -45.22 -13.31 -25.49
N GLN A 6 -45.60 -12.61 -24.43
CA GLN A 6 -45.00 -11.34 -24.04
C GLN A 6 -43.58 -11.63 -23.52
N ILE A 7 -42.57 -11.11 -24.23
CA ILE A 7 -41.18 -11.14 -23.77
C ILE A 7 -40.98 -9.86 -22.95
N CYS A 8 -40.97 -10.00 -21.62
CA CYS A 8 -40.55 -8.93 -20.72
C CYS A 8 -39.04 -8.71 -20.88
N PHE A 9 -38.63 -7.61 -21.51
CA PHE A 9 -37.27 -7.10 -21.42
C PHE A 9 -37.08 -6.47 -20.03
N LEU A 10 -36.43 -7.21 -19.12
CA LEU A 10 -35.98 -6.68 -17.85
C LEU A 10 -34.75 -5.80 -18.11
N PHE A 11 -34.95 -4.48 -18.25
CA PHE A 11 -33.86 -3.52 -18.27
C PHE A 11 -33.23 -3.46 -16.87
N LEU A 12 -32.13 -4.19 -16.66
CA LEU A 12 -31.23 -3.95 -15.54
C LEU A 12 -30.60 -2.57 -15.75
N PHE A 13 -31.14 -1.55 -15.08
CA PHE A 13 -30.49 -0.26 -14.91
C PHE A 13 -29.17 -0.50 -14.15
N ILE A 14 -28.09 -0.70 -14.89
CA ILE A 14 -26.74 -0.58 -14.34
C ILE A 14 -26.57 0.92 -14.10
N SER A 15 -26.82 1.38 -12.89
CA SER A 15 -26.46 2.73 -12.51
C SER A 15 -24.96 2.91 -12.77
N PRO A 16 -24.52 4.03 -13.37
CA PRO A 16 -23.12 4.33 -13.43
C PRO A 16 -22.67 4.52 -11.98
N PHE A 17 -22.03 3.50 -11.42
CA PHE A 17 -21.20 3.66 -10.24
C PHE A 17 -20.11 4.65 -10.63
N PHE A 18 -20.35 5.94 -10.39
CA PHE A 18 -19.30 6.93 -10.39
C PHE A 18 -18.34 6.53 -9.28
N ILE A 19 -17.25 5.86 -9.65
CA ILE A 19 -16.12 5.60 -8.75
C ILE A 19 -15.46 6.96 -8.52
N PHE A 20 -15.98 7.72 -7.57
CA PHE A 20 -15.34 8.96 -7.15
C PHE A 20 -14.09 8.58 -6.35
N GLY A 21 -12.91 8.77 -6.93
CA GLY A 21 -11.65 8.58 -6.22
C GLY A 21 -11.62 9.40 -4.93
N GLN A 22 -11.10 8.83 -3.84
CA GLN A 22 -10.99 9.56 -2.58
C GLN A 22 -10.10 10.79 -2.78
N LYS A 23 -10.61 11.98 -2.44
CA LYS A 23 -9.79 13.19 -2.37
C LYS A 23 -8.81 13.04 -1.19
N PRO A 24 -7.49 13.23 -1.37
CA PRO A 24 -6.53 13.06 -0.29
C PRO A 24 -6.84 14.03 0.86
N ARG A 25 -6.99 13.48 2.08
CA ARG A 25 -7.33 14.26 3.28
C ARG A 25 -6.12 15.02 3.85
N LYS A 26 -4.90 14.57 3.52
CA LYS A 26 -3.62 15.20 3.84
C LYS A 26 -2.72 15.12 2.61
N ASN A 27 -2.16 16.26 2.22
CA ASN A 27 -1.07 16.31 1.26
C ASN A 27 0.23 16.37 2.05
N PHE A 28 1.05 15.33 1.89
CA PHE A 28 2.42 15.36 2.40
C PHE A 28 3.30 15.94 1.31
N GLU A 29 3.94 17.06 1.59
CA GLU A 29 4.96 17.65 0.73
C GLU A 29 6.33 17.27 1.29
N SER A 30 7.20 16.72 0.45
CA SER A 30 8.55 16.31 0.84
C SER A 30 9.37 17.48 1.41
N GLU A 31 9.10 18.71 0.96
CA GLU A 31 9.80 19.93 1.39
C GLU A 31 9.43 20.38 2.81
N SER A 32 8.27 19.95 3.33
CA SER A 32 7.81 20.31 4.68
C SER A 32 8.41 19.44 5.79
N LEU A 33 8.99 18.29 5.43
CA LEU A 33 9.56 17.34 6.38
C LEU A 33 11.06 17.62 6.54
N SER A 34 11.42 18.17 7.70
CA SER A 34 12.83 18.45 8.02
C SER A 34 13.65 17.15 8.16
N GLN A 35 14.94 17.22 7.84
CA GLN A 35 15.88 16.11 8.06
C GLN A 35 15.92 15.67 9.54
N GLN A 36 15.74 16.62 10.46
CA GLN A 36 15.63 16.33 11.88
C GLN A 36 14.39 15.47 12.19
N SER A 37 13.24 15.79 11.59
CA SER A 37 12.02 15.00 11.73
C SER A 37 12.20 13.57 11.20
N ILE A 38 12.90 13.39 10.08
CA ILE A 38 13.18 12.04 9.54
C ILE A 38 14.11 11.24 10.45
N SER A 39 15.15 11.88 10.99
CA SER A 39 16.04 11.26 11.98
C SER A 39 15.27 10.80 13.23
N ASP A 40 14.36 11.64 13.74
CA ASP A 40 13.52 11.30 14.89
C ASP A 40 12.57 10.13 14.58
N LEU A 41 11.92 10.14 13.41
CA LEU A 41 11.08 9.03 12.94
C LEU A 41 11.89 7.74 12.78
N ASN A 42 13.11 7.81 12.26
CA ASN A 42 13.97 6.64 12.10
C ASN A 42 14.35 6.05 13.47
N ARG A 43 14.69 6.91 14.44
CA ARG A 43 15.01 6.49 15.81
C ARG A 43 13.83 5.77 16.49
N GLU A 44 12.61 6.22 16.22
CA GLU A 44 11.39 5.70 16.85
C GLU A 44 10.81 4.46 16.12
N PHE A 45 10.72 4.51 14.79
CA PHE A 45 10.00 3.52 13.97
C PHE A 45 10.91 2.66 13.08
N GLY A 46 12.17 3.06 12.86
CA GLY A 46 13.12 2.33 12.00
C GLY A 46 13.65 1.02 12.59
N LYS A 47 13.46 0.79 13.89
CA LYS A 47 13.94 -0.43 14.56
C LYS A 47 13.25 -1.68 14.00
N LYS A 48 14.06 -2.74 13.74
CA LYS A 48 13.63 -4.01 13.12
C LYS A 48 12.98 -3.84 11.74
N LYS A 49 13.22 -2.71 11.08
CA LYS A 49 12.77 -2.45 9.72
C LYS A 49 13.96 -2.55 8.78
N ARG A 50 13.71 -3.03 7.56
CA ARG A 50 14.68 -2.93 6.46
C ARG A 50 13.95 -2.35 5.27
N TYR A 51 14.47 -1.27 4.68
CA TYR A 51 13.84 -0.62 3.55
C TYR A 51 14.91 -0.01 2.62
N PRO A 52 14.60 0.15 1.32
CA PRO A 52 15.51 0.82 0.40
C PRO A 52 15.59 2.32 0.71
N GLN A 53 16.81 2.88 0.70
CA GLN A 53 17.07 4.27 1.08
C GLN A 53 16.22 5.28 0.27
N ARG A 54 15.98 5.00 -1.02
CA ARG A 54 15.14 5.85 -1.89
C ARG A 54 13.69 6.05 -1.42
N TYR A 55 13.19 5.16 -0.57
CA TYR A 55 11.82 5.20 -0.03
C TYR A 55 11.78 5.32 1.50
N GLU A 56 12.92 5.63 2.13
CA GLU A 56 13.05 5.76 3.58
C GLU A 56 12.02 6.74 4.16
N MET A 57 11.91 7.91 3.55
CA MET A 57 11.04 8.98 4.01
C MET A 57 9.55 8.58 3.98
N GLN A 58 9.12 7.95 2.88
CA GLN A 58 7.77 7.45 2.68
C GLN A 58 7.44 6.35 3.67
N VAL A 59 8.38 5.42 3.89
CA VAL A 59 8.22 4.28 4.81
C VAL A 59 8.16 4.75 6.26
N LEU A 60 9.08 5.62 6.69
CA LEU A 60 9.12 6.12 8.06
C LEU A 60 7.90 6.98 8.39
N LEU A 61 7.48 7.85 7.47
CA LEU A 61 6.27 8.63 7.65
C LEU A 61 5.02 7.74 7.70
N ALA A 62 4.92 6.72 6.84
CA ALA A 62 3.80 5.79 6.91
C ALA A 62 3.80 5.04 8.26
N LEU A 63 4.96 4.50 8.69
CA LEU A 63 5.10 3.79 9.97
C LEU A 63 4.77 4.65 11.19
N SER A 64 4.93 5.98 11.12
CA SER A 64 4.59 6.87 12.23
C SER A 64 3.10 6.85 12.58
N TYR A 65 2.25 6.40 11.64
CA TYR A 65 0.81 6.23 11.86
C TYR A 65 0.45 4.84 12.43
N TYR A 66 1.40 3.92 12.55
CA TYR A 66 1.21 2.54 13.03
C TYR A 66 2.12 2.26 14.25
N PRO A 67 1.91 2.93 15.41
CA PRO A 67 2.75 2.75 16.60
C PRO A 67 2.78 1.32 17.14
N GLU A 68 1.75 0.52 16.86
CA GLU A 68 1.69 -0.91 17.17
C GLU A 68 2.74 -1.74 16.42
N LEU A 69 3.23 -1.28 15.26
CA LEU A 69 4.21 -1.98 14.43
C LEU A 69 5.67 -1.66 14.79
N LYS A 70 5.92 -0.83 15.81
CA LYS A 70 7.27 -0.45 16.27
C LYS A 70 8.18 -1.66 16.50
N ASN A 71 7.65 -2.71 17.13
CA ASN A 71 8.41 -3.89 17.51
C ASN A 71 8.31 -5.08 16.52
N THR A 72 7.49 -4.93 15.48
CA THR A 72 7.27 -5.95 14.43
C THR A 72 8.43 -5.97 13.45
N SER A 73 8.80 -7.14 12.90
CA SER A 73 9.83 -7.21 11.86
C SER A 73 9.20 -7.02 10.48
N ILE A 74 9.61 -5.98 9.75
CA ILE A 74 9.06 -5.69 8.41
C ILE A 74 10.21 -5.37 7.46
N SER A 75 10.28 -6.10 6.35
CA SER A 75 11.26 -5.89 5.28
C SER A 75 10.59 -5.40 4.01
N PHE A 76 10.90 -4.18 3.61
CA PHE A 76 10.53 -3.60 2.34
C PHE A 76 11.61 -3.94 1.32
N ARG A 77 11.21 -4.56 0.21
CA ARG A 77 12.14 -4.96 -0.86
C ARG A 77 11.60 -4.57 -2.22
N ILE A 78 12.50 -4.22 -3.13
CA ILE A 78 12.15 -3.96 -4.52
C ILE A 78 12.29 -5.27 -5.30
N ARG A 79 11.23 -5.68 -6.01
CA ARG A 79 11.27 -6.82 -6.94
C ARG A 79 10.27 -6.63 -8.07
N GLU A 80 10.60 -7.17 -9.24
CA GLU A 80 9.67 -7.19 -10.36
C GLU A 80 8.46 -8.07 -10.03
N ARG A 81 7.27 -7.47 -10.08
CA ARG A 81 5.99 -8.11 -9.81
C ARG A 81 4.93 -7.52 -10.73
N HIS A 82 3.97 -8.36 -11.11
CA HIS A 82 2.80 -7.91 -11.86
C HIS A 82 1.96 -6.90 -11.08
N THR A 83 1.89 -7.03 -9.75
CA THR A 83 1.20 -6.05 -8.88
C THR A 83 2.14 -4.93 -8.43
N PRO A 84 1.66 -3.68 -8.31
CA PRO A 84 2.49 -2.54 -7.89
C PRO A 84 3.08 -2.69 -6.49
N LEU A 85 2.29 -3.19 -5.52
CA LEU A 85 2.69 -3.49 -4.15
C LEU A 85 2.07 -4.83 -3.71
N ASP A 86 2.70 -5.49 -2.75
CA ASP A 86 2.22 -6.76 -2.18
C ASP A 86 2.82 -7.02 -0.78
N THR A 87 1.98 -7.36 0.19
CA THR A 87 2.37 -7.68 1.57
C THR A 87 2.16 -9.15 1.87
N ARG A 88 3.22 -9.83 2.34
CA ARG A 88 3.17 -11.24 2.73
C ARG A 88 3.86 -11.47 4.06
N SER A 89 3.34 -12.40 4.87
CA SER A 89 4.11 -12.99 5.96
C SER A 89 5.16 -13.95 5.37
N THR A 90 6.32 -14.04 6.01
CA THR A 90 7.32 -15.05 5.66
C THR A 90 6.78 -16.45 5.98
N TRP A 91 7.12 -17.45 5.14
CA TRP A 91 6.67 -18.84 5.31
C TRP A 91 7.01 -19.42 6.69
N LEU A 92 8.18 -19.08 7.24
CA LEU A 92 8.58 -19.45 8.61
C LEU A 92 7.75 -18.71 9.66
N GLY A 93 7.34 -17.48 9.37
CA GLY A 93 6.51 -16.65 10.25
C GLY A 93 5.05 -17.11 10.38
N LEU A 94 4.52 -17.98 9.51
CA LEU A 94 3.17 -18.51 9.70
C LEU A 94 3.06 -19.41 10.94
N LEU A 95 4.13 -20.13 11.28
CA LEU A 95 4.21 -21.02 12.46
C LEU A 95 4.54 -20.25 13.75
N GLU A 96 4.95 -18.99 13.64
CA GLU A 96 5.31 -18.15 14.76
C GLU A 96 4.08 -17.42 15.34
N PRO A 97 4.04 -17.19 16.67
CA PRO A 97 3.02 -16.35 17.28
C PRO A 97 3.07 -14.95 16.66
N ARG A 98 1.90 -14.28 16.52
CA ARG A 98 1.75 -12.95 15.89
C ARG A 98 2.88 -11.97 16.22
N LYS A 99 3.29 -11.92 17.49
CA LYS A 99 4.36 -11.04 18.00
C LYS A 99 5.77 -11.30 17.44
N LYS A 100 6.03 -12.47 16.85
CA LYS A 100 7.32 -12.85 16.26
C LYS A 100 7.29 -12.87 14.72
N ARG A 101 6.10 -12.73 14.12
CA ARG A 101 5.92 -12.80 12.66
C ARG A 101 6.76 -11.75 11.96
N GLN A 102 7.40 -12.20 10.88
CA GLN A 102 8.17 -11.35 10.00
C GLN A 102 7.40 -11.13 8.70
N TYR A 103 7.27 -9.87 8.32
CA TYR A 103 6.52 -9.43 7.15
C TYR A 103 7.47 -8.92 6.07
N VAL A 104 7.06 -9.13 4.82
CA VAL A 104 7.77 -8.63 3.65
C VAL A 104 6.80 -7.86 2.79
N ILE A 105 7.09 -6.58 2.60
CA ILE A 105 6.37 -5.69 1.69
C ILE A 105 7.21 -5.58 0.42
N THR A 106 6.65 -6.01 -0.70
CA THR A 106 7.34 -6.00 -1.99
C THR A 106 6.87 -4.79 -2.80
N ILE A 107 7.81 -3.93 -3.17
CA ILE A 107 7.60 -2.76 -4.01
C ILE A 107 8.00 -3.13 -5.44
N SER A 108 7.08 -3.00 -6.39
CA SER A 108 7.39 -3.26 -7.79
C SER A 108 7.94 -2.02 -8.48
N ASP A 109 9.12 -2.17 -9.09
CA ASP A 109 9.76 -1.12 -9.89
C ASP A 109 9.52 -1.30 -11.42
N SER A 110 8.94 -2.43 -11.84
CA SER A 110 8.60 -2.77 -13.22
C SER A 110 7.29 -3.56 -13.28
N SER A 111 6.43 -3.22 -14.24
CA SER A 111 5.16 -3.89 -14.51
C SER A 111 4.81 -3.79 -15.99
N GLU A 112 3.70 -4.40 -16.39
CA GLU A 112 3.15 -4.26 -17.74
C GLU A 112 3.01 -2.78 -18.14
N PRO A 113 3.22 -2.41 -19.43
CA PRO A 113 3.17 -1.01 -19.87
C PRO A 113 1.92 -0.25 -19.41
N MET A 114 0.76 -0.92 -19.41
CA MET A 114 -0.53 -0.37 -18.95
C MET A 114 -0.55 0.00 -17.46
N LEU A 115 0.28 -0.65 -16.64
CA LEU A 115 0.39 -0.44 -15.20
C LEU A 115 1.54 0.52 -14.84
N THR A 116 2.31 0.99 -15.82
CA THR A 116 3.40 1.96 -15.61
C THR A 116 2.95 3.22 -14.86
N PRO A 117 1.81 3.88 -15.20
CA PRO A 117 1.40 5.11 -14.51
C PRO A 117 1.10 4.91 -13.02
N ILE A 118 0.73 3.69 -12.62
CA ILE A 118 0.38 3.34 -11.23
C ILE A 118 1.52 2.66 -10.48
N LEU A 119 2.70 2.53 -11.09
CA LEU A 119 3.89 2.01 -10.41
C LEU A 119 4.24 2.91 -9.23
N PHE A 120 4.66 2.29 -8.13
CA PHE A 120 4.96 3.00 -6.88
C PHE A 120 5.91 4.20 -7.08
N LYS A 121 6.98 3.99 -7.87
CA LYS A 121 7.99 5.02 -8.20
C LYS A 121 7.43 6.25 -8.93
N ASN A 122 6.31 6.09 -9.63
CA ASN A 122 5.66 7.13 -10.45
C ASN A 122 4.55 7.86 -9.70
N LEU A 123 4.17 7.37 -8.51
CA LEU A 123 3.17 8.02 -7.67
C LEU A 123 3.74 9.28 -7.00
N PRO A 124 2.92 10.33 -6.78
CA PRO A 124 3.34 11.48 -5.98
C PRO A 124 3.65 11.05 -4.53
N PHE A 125 4.48 11.82 -3.83
CA PHE A 125 4.97 11.48 -2.48
C PHE A 125 3.84 11.10 -1.50
N SER A 126 2.77 11.90 -1.45
CA SER A 126 1.62 11.63 -0.58
C SER A 126 0.91 10.31 -0.92
N ALA A 127 0.81 9.97 -2.21
CA ALA A 127 0.24 8.71 -2.65
C ALA A 127 1.16 7.52 -2.32
N GLN A 128 2.48 7.68 -2.44
CA GLN A 128 3.44 6.66 -1.99
C GLN A 128 3.29 6.38 -0.49
N VAL A 129 3.21 7.42 0.34
CA VAL A 129 2.94 7.28 1.78
C VAL A 129 1.61 6.55 2.03
N GLY A 130 0.55 6.94 1.31
CA GLY A 130 -0.77 6.33 1.45
C GLY A 130 -0.80 4.85 1.07
N VAL A 131 -0.13 4.47 -0.02
CA VAL A 131 -0.04 3.09 -0.50
C VAL A 131 0.81 2.23 0.46
N ILE A 132 1.92 2.75 0.98
CA ILE A 132 2.66 2.04 2.05
C ILE A 132 1.80 1.88 3.31
N GLY A 133 1.03 2.92 3.68
CA GLY A 133 0.09 2.85 4.80
C GLY A 133 -0.95 1.74 4.60
N HIS A 134 -1.55 1.65 3.41
CA HIS A 134 -2.48 0.57 3.08
C HIS A 134 -1.88 -0.81 3.32
N GLU A 135 -0.64 -1.04 2.86
CA GLU A 135 0.07 -2.32 3.06
C GLU A 135 0.41 -2.60 4.53
N LEU A 136 0.81 -1.58 5.28
CA LEU A 136 1.03 -1.70 6.72
C LEU A 136 -0.26 -2.09 7.46
N GLY A 137 -1.42 -1.65 6.99
CA GLY A 137 -2.72 -2.05 7.51
C GLY A 137 -3.01 -3.55 7.40
N HIS A 138 -2.32 -4.27 6.51
CA HIS A 138 -2.45 -5.74 6.39
C HIS A 138 -1.53 -6.50 7.37
N VAL A 139 -0.63 -5.80 8.06
CA VAL A 139 0.31 -6.39 9.03
C VAL A 139 -0.41 -6.61 10.37
N ASN A 140 -0.73 -7.87 10.68
CA ASN A 140 -1.58 -8.30 11.81
C ASN A 140 -0.87 -9.13 12.91
#